data_AF-A0A9X8VBZ5-F1
#
_entry.id   AF-A0A9X8VBZ5-F1
#
_cell.length_a   1.000
_cell.length_b   1.000
_cell.length_c   1.000
_cell.angle_alpha   90.00
_cell.angle_beta   90.00
_cell.angle_gamma   90.00
#
_symmetry.space_group_name_H-M   'P 1'
#
loop_
_entity.id
_entity.type
_entity.pdbx_description
1 polymer ?
#
loop_
_entity_poly.entity_id
_entity_poly.type
_entity_poly.pdbx_seq_one_letter_code
_entity_poly.pdbx_strand_id
1 'polypeptide(L)'
;RNARFSIFPGSGLFKKPPKWTMVAELVETSRLWGRIAARIEPEWIEPLAQHLVKHSYSEPHWSKSQGAVMASEKVTLFGLPIVAARQVNYG
;
A
#
# COMPACT_ATOMS: atom_id res chain seq x y z
N ARG A 1 6.23 -7.67 13.09
CA ARG A 1 5.88 -7.30 11.69
C ARG A 1 4.69 -8.17 11.30
N ASN A 2 3.55 -7.61 10.90
CA ASN A 2 2.20 -8.22 10.82
C ASN A 2 1.37 -8.17 12.13
N ALA A 3 1.43 -7.05 12.85
CA ALA A 3 0.53 -6.82 13.97
C ALA A 3 -0.92 -6.78 13.46
N ARG A 4 -1.79 -7.63 14.01
CA ARG A 4 -3.23 -7.60 13.74
C ARG A 4 -3.88 -6.74 14.82
N PHE A 5 -4.51 -5.65 14.40
CA PHE A 5 -5.20 -4.73 15.29
C PHE A 5 -6.64 -4.54 14.85
N SER A 6 -7.46 -4.02 15.75
CA SER A 6 -8.79 -3.50 15.41
C SER A 6 -8.82 -1.98 15.58
N ILE A 7 -9.64 -1.29 14.79
CA ILE A 7 -9.88 0.14 14.99
C ILE A 7 -10.51 0.36 16.37
N PHE A 8 -10.07 1.39 17.10
CA PHE A 8 -10.58 1.74 18.42
C PHE A 8 -12.11 2.01 18.38
N PRO A 9 -12.91 1.56 19.37
CA PRO A 9 -14.38 1.65 19.31
C PRO A 9 -14.92 3.08 19.27
N GLY A 10 -14.17 4.04 19.82
CA GLY A 10 -14.50 5.46 19.77
C GLY A 10 -14.22 6.14 18.42
N SER A 11 -13.63 5.44 17.44
CA SER A 11 -13.43 5.97 16.10
C SER A 11 -14.73 5.96 15.29
N GLY A 12 -14.96 7.00 14.49
CA GLY A 12 -16.04 7.00 13.49
C GLY A 12 -15.92 5.89 12.44
N LEU A 13 -14.74 5.29 12.28
CA LEU A 13 -14.49 4.18 11.34
C LEU A 13 -14.84 2.80 11.92
N PHE A 14 -15.16 2.71 13.22
CA PHE A 14 -15.31 1.42 13.91
C PHE A 14 -16.43 0.53 13.32
N LYS A 15 -17.59 1.13 13.03
CA LYS A 15 -18.76 0.37 12.54
C LYS A 15 -18.58 -0.12 11.09
N LYS A 16 -17.81 0.60 10.28
CA LYS A 16 -17.57 0.33 8.86
C LYS A 16 -16.09 0.56 8.54
N PRO A 17 -15.20 -0.33 9.01
CA PRO A 17 -13.77 -0.17 8.79
C PRO A 17 -13.46 -0.24 7.29
N PRO A 18 -12.72 0.73 6.73
CA PRO A 18 -12.33 0.69 5.32
C PRO A 18 -11.25 -0.37 5.09
N LYS A 19 -11.10 -0.80 3.82
CA LYS A 19 -10.07 -1.77 3.44
C LYS A 19 -8.66 -1.25 3.70
N TRP A 20 -8.44 0.05 3.47
CA TRP A 20 -7.19 0.76 3.73
C TRP A 20 -7.40 1.80 4.82
N THR A 21 -6.55 1.75 5.84
CA THR A 21 -6.58 2.65 6.99
C THR A 21 -5.16 2.98 7.42
N MET A 22 -4.91 4.24 7.76
CA MET A 22 -3.73 4.66 8.53
C MET A 22 -4.14 4.85 9.99
N VAL A 23 -3.29 4.45 10.93
CA VAL A 23 -3.44 4.71 12.36
C VAL A 23 -2.18 5.37 12.88
N ALA A 24 -2.31 6.36 13.76
CA ALA A 24 -1.13 7.06 14.31
C ALA A 24 -0.40 6.22 15.36
N GLU A 25 -1.13 5.35 16.06
CA GLU A 25 -0.58 4.55 17.15
C GLU A 25 -1.30 3.21 17.30
N LEU A 26 -0.56 2.22 17.82
CA LEU A 26 -1.07 0.92 18.27
C LEU A 26 -0.95 0.86 19.79
N VAL A 27 -2.06 0.65 20.49
CA VAL A 27 -2.11 0.59 21.96
C VAL A 27 -2.67 -0.76 22.39
N GLU A 28 -1.93 -1.48 23.23
CA GLU A 28 -2.32 -2.78 23.75
C GLU A 28 -2.96 -2.63 25.14
N THR A 29 -4.21 -3.10 25.28
CA THR A 29 -4.91 -3.19 26.57
C THR A 29 -5.54 -4.57 26.71
N SER A 30 -6.84 -4.72 26.41
CA SER A 30 -7.53 -6.01 26.31
C SER A 30 -7.33 -6.68 24.94
N ARG A 31 -7.07 -5.88 23.91
CA ARG A 31 -6.61 -6.29 22.58
C ARG A 31 -5.77 -5.17 21.98
N LEU A 32 -5.11 -5.43 20.85
CA LEU A 32 -4.36 -4.40 20.14
C LEU A 32 -5.30 -3.47 19.38
N TRP A 33 -5.24 -2.18 19.71
CA TRP A 33 -6.10 -1.14 19.17
C TRP A 33 -5.34 -0.13 18.32
N GLY A 34 -5.83 0.15 17.11
CA GLY A 34 -5.38 1.28 16.31
C GLY A 34 -6.17 2.54 16.65
N ARG A 35 -5.48 3.59 17.12
CA ARG A 35 -6.10 4.88 17.48
C ARG A 35 -5.72 5.96 16.47
N ILE A 36 -6.53 7.03 16.45
CA ILE A 36 -6.40 8.15 15.50
C ILE A 36 -6.37 7.61 14.07
N ALA A 37 -7.46 6.94 13.69
CA ALA A 37 -7.57 6.22 12.43
C ALA A 37 -8.15 7.12 11.33
N ALA A 38 -7.57 7.05 10.12
CA ALA A 38 -8.05 7.73 8.93
C ALA A 38 -8.18 6.74 7.76
N ARG A 39 -9.25 6.89 6.97
CA ARG A 39 -9.35 6.20 5.68
C ARG A 39 -8.27 6.77 4.75
N ILE A 40 -7.61 5.89 4.03
CA ILE A 40 -6.70 6.27 2.94
C ILE A 40 -7.04 5.45 1.70
N GLU A 41 -6.63 5.95 0.54
CA GLU A 41 -6.58 5.18 -0.69
C GLU A 41 -5.11 4.84 -1.04
N PRO A 42 -4.84 3.65 -1.59
CA PRO A 42 -3.47 3.16 -1.82
C PRO A 42 -2.67 4.05 -2.78
N GLU A 43 -3.31 4.69 -3.75
CA GLU A 43 -2.66 5.58 -4.72
C GLU A 43 -2.03 6.83 -4.10
N TRP A 44 -2.46 7.23 -2.89
CA TRP A 44 -1.86 8.36 -2.18
C TRP A 44 -0.47 8.03 -1.64
N ILE A 45 -0.20 6.74 -1.40
CA ILE A 45 1.01 6.28 -0.72
C ILE A 45 2.24 6.45 -1.59
N GLU A 46 2.16 6.02 -2.86
CA GLU A 46 3.30 6.00 -3.77
C GLU A 46 4.01 7.36 -3.91
N PRO A 47 3.32 8.48 -4.23
CA PRO A 47 4.00 9.76 -4.35
C PRO A 47 4.55 10.31 -3.02
N LEU A 48 3.94 9.95 -1.88
CA LEU A 48 4.31 10.48 -0.56
C LEU A 48 5.42 9.65 0.12
N ALA A 49 5.52 8.37 -0.19
CA ALA A 49 6.36 7.41 0.54
C ALA A 49 7.37 6.69 -0.36
N GLN A 50 7.84 7.34 -1.42
CA GLN A 50 8.82 6.79 -2.38
C GLN A 50 10.05 6.15 -1.70
N HIS A 51 10.50 6.72 -0.58
CA HIS A 51 11.63 6.23 0.20
C HIS A 51 11.35 4.96 1.02
N LEU A 52 10.08 4.54 1.14
CA LEU A 52 9.65 3.36 1.91
C LEU A 52 9.17 2.22 1.02
N VAL A 53 8.82 2.52 -0.23
CA VAL A 53 8.31 1.53 -1.17
C VAL A 53 9.45 0.73 -1.81
N LYS A 54 9.12 -0.47 -2.27
CA LYS A 54 10.01 -1.34 -3.04
C LYS A 54 9.37 -1.64 -4.38
N HIS A 55 10.17 -1.45 -5.43
CA HIS A 55 9.80 -1.74 -6.81
C HIS A 55 10.35 -3.11 -7.22
N SER A 56 9.54 -3.86 -7.96
CA SER A 56 9.94 -5.12 -8.60
C SER A 56 9.36 -5.16 -10.01
N TYR A 57 10.17 -5.60 -10.97
CA TYR A 57 9.80 -5.66 -12.38
C TYR A 57 9.75 -7.12 -12.84
N SER A 58 8.77 -7.45 -13.67
CA SER A 58 8.61 -8.78 -14.28
C SER A 58 8.22 -8.66 -15.75
N GLU A 59 8.38 -9.77 -16.48
CA GLU A 59 7.95 -9.89 -17.88
C GLU A 59 8.53 -8.81 -18.82
N PRO A 60 9.85 -8.55 -18.80
CA PRO A 60 10.45 -7.61 -19.73
C PRO A 60 10.29 -8.10 -21.17
N HIS A 61 9.74 -7.27 -22.05
CA HIS A 61 9.52 -7.61 -23.46
C HIS A 61 9.66 -6.38 -24.36
N TRP A 62 10.12 -6.58 -25.60
CA TRP A 62 10.16 -5.50 -26.58
C TRP A 62 8.75 -5.21 -27.11
N SER A 63 8.30 -3.96 -26.99
CA SER A 63 7.05 -3.50 -27.58
C SER A 63 7.32 -2.77 -28.89
N LYS A 64 6.91 -3.37 -30.02
CA LYS A 64 7.04 -2.73 -31.34
C LYS A 64 6.24 -1.42 -31.44
N SER A 65 5.09 -1.33 -30.77
CA SER A 65 4.24 -0.14 -30.82
C SER A 65 4.80 1.03 -30.01
N GLN A 66 5.47 0.74 -28.89
CA GLN A 66 6.12 1.77 -28.05
C GLN A 66 7.57 2.04 -28.45
N GLY A 67 8.19 1.16 -29.25
CA GLY A 67 9.60 1.28 -29.64
C GLY A 67 10.55 1.17 -28.44
N ALA A 68 10.15 0.50 -27.37
CA ALA A 68 10.89 0.41 -26.12
C ALA A 68 10.72 -0.97 -25.47
N VAL A 69 11.61 -1.29 -24.52
CA VAL A 69 11.44 -2.45 -23.65
C VAL A 69 10.41 -2.10 -22.60
N MET A 70 9.33 -2.86 -22.51
CA MET A 70 8.28 -2.68 -21.51
C MET A 70 8.39 -3.76 -20.44
N ALA A 71 8.04 -3.44 -19.20
CA ALA A 71 7.94 -4.40 -18.10
C ALA A 71 6.70 -4.15 -17.24
N SER A 72 6.25 -5.18 -16.54
CA SER A 72 5.22 -5.07 -15.51
C SER A 72 5.87 -4.73 -14.17
N GLU A 73 5.52 -3.58 -13.60
CA GLU A 73 5.99 -3.09 -12.31
C GLU A 73 4.99 -3.40 -11.20
N LYS A 74 5.51 -3.93 -10.10
CA LYS A 74 4.81 -4.09 -8.82
C LYS A 74 5.51 -3.24 -7.76
N VAL A 75 4.72 -2.44 -7.04
CA VAL A 75 5.20 -1.56 -5.96
C VAL A 75 4.60 -2.01 -4.64
N THR A 76 5.45 -2.19 -3.63
CA THR A 76 5.05 -2.68 -2.30
C THR A 76 5.49 -1.72 -1.20
N LEU A 77 4.63 -1.47 -0.22
CA LEU A 77 4.96 -0.79 1.03
C LEU A 77 5.00 -1.82 2.17
N PHE A 78 6.16 -2.05 2.77
CA PHE A 78 6.35 -3.04 3.85
C PHE A 78 5.79 -4.45 3.54
N GLY A 79 5.76 -4.84 2.26
CA GLY A 79 5.23 -6.12 1.80
C GLY A 79 3.75 -6.09 1.37
N LEU A 80 3.03 -4.98 1.61
CA LEU A 80 1.68 -4.77 1.08
C LEU A 80 1.76 -4.21 -0.35
N PRO A 81 1.16 -4.88 -1.36
CA PRO A 81 1.12 -4.33 -2.72
C PRO A 81 0.23 -3.09 -2.77
N ILE A 82 0.80 -1.96 -3.19
CA ILE A 82 0.07 -0.71 -3.45
C ILE A 82 -0.13 -0.49 -4.96
N VAL A 83 0.77 -1.00 -5.79
CA VAL A 83 0.61 -1.14 -7.24
C VAL A 83 0.84 -2.61 -7.60
N ALA A 84 -0.16 -3.25 -8.20
CA ALA A 84 -0.12 -4.68 -8.47
C ALA A 84 0.64 -5.03 -9.77
N ALA A 85 0.33 -4.33 -10.85
CA ALA A 85 0.93 -4.51 -12.17
C ALA A 85 0.71 -3.23 -13.00
N ARG A 86 1.73 -2.38 -13.10
CA ARG A 86 1.75 -1.19 -13.95
C ARG A 86 2.74 -1.41 -15.08
N GLN A 87 2.31 -1.21 -16.33
CA GLN A 87 3.25 -1.27 -17.45
C GLN A 87 4.16 -0.04 -17.42
N VAL A 88 5.47 -0.27 -17.46
CA VAL A 88 6.50 0.77 -17.44
C VAL A 88 7.51 0.55 -18.56
N ASN A 89 8.08 1.64 -19.05
CA ASN A 89 9.28 1.56 -19.87
C ASN A 89 10.44 1.06 -18.98
N TYR A 90 11.15 0.05 -19.47
CA TYR A 90 12.24 -0.65 -18.81
C TYR A 90 13.53 -0.41 -19.61
N GLY A 91 14.02 0.83 -19.57
CA GLY A 91 15.20 1.29 -20.30
C GLY A 91 15.59 2.69 -19.90
#